data_AF-A0A9X0AEE0-F1
#
_entry.id   AF-A0A9X0AEE0-F1
#
_cell.length_a   1.000
_cell.length_b   1.000
_cell.length_c   1.000
_cell.angle_alpha   90.00
_cell.angle_beta   90.00
_cell.angle_gamma   90.00
#
_symmetry.space_group_name_H-M   'P 1'
#
loop_
_entity.id
_entity.type
_entity.pdbx_description
1 polymer ?
#
loop_
_entity_poly.entity_id
_entity_poly.type
_entity_poly.pdbx_seq_one_letter_code
_entity_poly.pdbx_strand_id
1 'polypeptide(L)'
;MREDYYNNHITSLQQQGLLSFGTEPVSMPTGKEHAIGQILVPVTSGVDELELCFCGAPYADPTSKIEKDSHEAVKMPECPHIFGKYCIVQWLNENRIPTCPMCRKRVILVMDVPVERMDDRGLYRVIDYHYSQPD
;
A
#
# COMPACT_ATOMS: atom_id res chain seq x y z
N MET A 1 -19.38 0.25 -1.50
CA MET A 1 -18.20 1.00 -0.99
C MET A 1 -16.85 0.41 -1.38
N ARG A 2 -16.58 -0.91 -1.25
CA ARG A 2 -15.32 -1.49 -1.74
C ARG A 2 -15.34 -1.78 -3.24
N GLU A 3 -16.49 -2.25 -3.75
CA GLU A 3 -16.71 -2.57 -5.18
C GLU A 3 -16.65 -1.33 -6.08
N ASP A 4 -17.27 -0.22 -5.66
CA ASP A 4 -17.30 1.02 -6.44
C ASP A 4 -15.90 1.60 -6.68
N TYR A 5 -15.02 1.46 -5.68
CA TYR A 5 -13.62 1.88 -5.79
C TYR A 5 -12.87 1.06 -6.86
N TYR A 6 -13.04 -0.27 -6.85
CA TYR A 6 -12.43 -1.15 -7.85
C TYR A 6 -12.99 -0.89 -9.25
N ASN A 7 -14.31 -0.71 -9.37
CA ASN A 7 -14.96 -0.42 -10.65
C ASN A 7 -14.40 0.86 -11.29
N ASN A 8 -14.26 1.92 -10.50
CA ASN A 8 -13.70 3.19 -10.97
C ASN A 8 -12.22 3.06 -11.38
N HIS A 9 -11.41 2.33 -10.60
CA HIS A 9 -9.99 2.14 -10.89
C HIS A 9 -9.76 1.32 -12.17
N ILE A 10 -10.47 0.19 -12.35
CA ILE A 10 -10.36 -0.64 -13.55
C ILE A 10 -10.83 0.13 -14.79
N THR A 11 -11.92 0.90 -14.66
CA THR A 11 -12.42 1.76 -15.75
C THR A 11 -11.35 2.78 -16.17
N SER A 12 -10.63 3.38 -15.22
CA SER A 12 -9.53 4.30 -15.51
C SER A 12 -8.38 3.63 -16.27
N LEU A 13 -7.99 2.41 -15.87
CA LEU A 13 -6.91 1.66 -16.52
C LEU A 13 -7.28 1.24 -17.96
N GLN A 14 -8.55 0.91 -18.21
CA GLN A 14 -9.05 0.63 -19.57
C GLN A 14 -9.06 1.88 -20.45
N GLN A 15 -9.50 3.03 -19.92
CA GLN A 15 -9.49 4.30 -20.66
C GLN A 15 -8.06 4.74 -21.05
N GLN A 16 -7.07 4.39 -20.22
CA GLN A 16 -5.66 4.62 -20.49
C GLN A 16 -5.04 3.59 -21.45
N GLY A 17 -5.79 2.58 -21.91
CA GLY A 17 -5.31 1.51 -22.79
C GLY A 17 -4.33 0.55 -22.12
N LEU A 18 -4.22 0.59 -20.79
CA LEU A 18 -3.30 -0.23 -19.99
C LEU A 18 -3.87 -1.63 -19.71
N LEU A 19 -5.16 -1.84 -19.98
CA LEU A 19 -5.87 -3.12 -19.87
C LEU A 19 -6.73 -3.35 -21.13
N SER A 20 -6.68 -4.55 -21.69
CA SER A 20 -7.51 -4.97 -22.82
C SER A 20 -8.85 -5.57 -22.35
N PHE A 21 -9.89 -5.53 -23.20
CA PHE A 21 -11.26 -6.00 -22.88
C PHE A 21 -11.42 -7.53 -22.74
N GLY A 22 -10.33 -8.28 -22.51
CA GLY A 22 -10.31 -9.73 -22.47
C GLY A 22 -11.04 -10.33 -21.25
N THR A 23 -11.54 -11.55 -21.41
CA THR A 23 -12.18 -12.39 -20.37
C THR A 23 -11.17 -13.10 -19.46
N GLU A 24 -9.88 -12.80 -19.59
CA GLU A 24 -8.86 -13.40 -18.74
C GLU A 24 -8.83 -12.68 -17.38
N PRO A 25 -8.70 -13.42 -16.26
CA PRO A 25 -8.58 -12.82 -14.94
C PRO A 25 -7.39 -11.86 -14.95
N VAL A 26 -7.67 -10.57 -14.73
CA VAL A 26 -6.64 -9.54 -14.70
C VAL A 26 -5.73 -9.84 -13.51
N SER A 27 -4.55 -10.34 -13.83
CA SER A 27 -3.47 -10.58 -12.88
C SER A 27 -2.57 -9.36 -12.98
N MET A 28 -2.55 -8.50 -11.95
CA MET A 28 -1.57 -7.40 -11.90
C MET A 28 -0.63 -7.54 -10.70
N PRO A 29 0.64 -7.16 -10.88
CA PRO A 29 1.73 -7.64 -10.04
C PRO A 29 2.03 -6.61 -8.96
N THR A 30 1.92 -7.02 -7.70
CA THR A 30 3.00 -6.95 -6.69
C THR A 30 2.40 -7.18 -5.30
N GLY A 31 3.13 -7.91 -4.46
CA GLY A 31 2.70 -8.18 -3.08
C GLY A 31 2.37 -6.89 -2.32
N LYS A 32 1.61 -7.04 -1.23
CA LYS A 32 1.19 -5.98 -0.31
C LYS A 32 2.30 -4.95 0.02
N GLU A 33 3.55 -5.39 0.06
CA GLU A 33 4.77 -4.56 0.16
C GLU A 33 4.88 -3.42 -0.87
N HIS A 34 4.53 -3.65 -2.14
CA HIS A 34 4.57 -2.59 -3.17
C HIS A 34 3.46 -1.58 -2.98
N ALA A 35 2.24 -2.04 -2.70
CA ALA A 35 1.11 -1.18 -2.36
C ALA A 35 1.40 -0.30 -1.13
N ILE A 36 2.12 -0.85 -0.15
CA ILE A 36 2.61 -0.07 1.01
C ILE A 36 3.63 0.98 0.57
N GLY A 37 4.62 0.60 -0.25
CA GLY A 37 5.62 1.52 -0.75
C GLY A 37 5.04 2.73 -1.48
N GLN A 38 3.95 2.55 -2.23
CA GLN A 38 3.31 3.63 -3.00
C GLN A 38 2.59 4.69 -2.16
N ILE A 39 2.14 4.35 -0.95
CA ILE A 39 1.38 5.28 -0.11
C ILE A 39 2.26 6.05 0.89
N LEU A 40 3.50 5.64 1.07
CA LEU A 40 4.45 6.24 2.01
C LEU A 40 5.11 7.45 1.36
N VAL A 41 5.19 8.55 2.09
CA VAL A 41 5.75 9.81 1.59
C VAL A 41 7.16 9.98 2.13
N PRO A 42 8.22 10.03 1.28
CA PRO A 42 9.58 10.29 1.74
C PRO A 42 9.69 11.63 2.48
N VAL A 43 10.45 11.65 3.57
CA VAL A 43 10.76 12.85 4.35
C VAL A 43 12.21 13.23 4.10
N THR A 44 12.42 14.33 3.37
CA THR A 44 13.76 14.77 2.92
C THR A 44 14.37 15.85 3.81
N SER A 45 13.64 16.35 4.81
CA SER A 45 14.13 17.36 5.75
C SER A 45 13.29 17.37 7.03
N GLY A 46 13.91 17.77 8.16
CA GLY A 46 13.19 18.06 9.40
C GLY A 46 12.86 16.86 10.29
N VAL A 47 13.53 15.73 10.12
CA VAL A 47 13.55 14.70 11.17
C VAL A 47 14.66 15.12 12.12
N ASP A 48 14.28 15.61 13.31
CA ASP A 48 15.24 16.08 14.31
C ASP A 48 16.21 14.93 14.66
N GLU A 49 17.50 15.21 14.85
CA GLU A 49 18.53 14.18 15.09
C GLU A 49 18.26 13.35 16.35
N LEU A 50 17.34 13.82 17.20
CA LEU A 50 16.90 13.18 18.43
C LEU A 50 15.69 12.25 18.26
N GLU A 51 15.05 12.22 17.09
CA GLU A 51 13.92 11.32 16.82
C GLU A 51 14.42 9.97 16.27
N LEU A 52 14.15 8.90 17.02
CA LEU A 52 14.46 7.53 16.61
C LEU A 52 13.24 6.90 15.92
N CYS A 53 13.49 5.99 14.98
CA CYS A 53 12.45 5.07 14.51
C CYS A 53 11.92 4.25 15.70
N PHE A 54 10.69 3.74 15.64
CA PHE A 54 10.10 2.96 16.74
C PHE A 54 10.86 1.67 17.06
N CYS A 55 11.69 1.17 16.14
CA CYS A 55 12.61 0.06 16.41
C CYS A 55 13.85 0.48 17.24
N GLY A 56 13.99 1.77 17.55
CA GLY A 56 15.09 2.34 18.34
C GLY A 56 16.31 2.79 17.54
N ALA A 57 16.33 2.61 16.22
CA ALA A 57 17.46 3.00 15.38
C ALA A 57 17.28 4.40 14.76
N PRO A 58 18.39 5.11 14.49
CA PRO A 58 18.34 6.40 13.81
C PRO A 58 17.83 6.27 12.37
N TYR A 59 17.33 7.37 11.83
CA TYR A 59 16.97 7.45 10.42
C TYR A 59 18.21 7.48 9.52
N ALA A 60 18.08 6.93 8.32
CA ALA A 60 19.15 6.92 7.34
C ALA A 60 19.44 8.34 6.86
N ASP A 61 20.72 8.67 6.73
CA ASP A 61 21.17 9.91 6.11
C ASP A 61 20.72 9.94 4.62
N PRO A 62 20.06 11.02 4.15
CA PRO A 62 19.62 11.14 2.75
C PRO A 62 20.75 11.02 1.71
N THR A 63 22.00 11.22 2.12
CA THR A 63 23.21 11.14 1.29
C THR A 63 23.87 9.77 1.32
N SER A 64 23.46 8.88 2.23
CA SER A 64 24.00 7.52 2.32
C SER A 64 23.42 6.60 1.24
N LYS A 65 24.11 5.49 0.96
CA LYS A 65 23.60 4.45 0.07
C LYS A 65 22.36 3.83 0.69
N ILE A 66 21.26 3.82 -0.08
CA ILE A 66 20.00 3.22 0.36
C ILE A 66 20.15 1.69 0.33
N GLU A 67 20.28 1.09 1.50
CA GLU A 67 20.26 -0.35 1.69
C GLU A 67 18.82 -0.87 1.83
N LYS A 68 18.63 -2.18 1.62
CA LYS A 68 17.30 -2.84 1.65
C LYS A 68 16.59 -2.67 3.01
N ASP A 69 17.35 -2.66 4.09
CA ASP A 69 16.85 -2.52 5.46
C ASP A 69 17.03 -1.09 5.99
N SER A 70 17.13 -0.11 5.09
CA SER A 70 17.34 1.29 5.46
C SER A 70 16.14 1.88 6.20
N HIS A 71 16.44 2.69 7.21
CA HIS A 71 15.48 3.54 7.89
C HIS A 71 15.37 4.90 7.18
N GLU A 72 15.15 4.88 5.86
CA GLU A 72 14.73 6.08 5.14
C GLU A 72 13.46 6.62 5.82
N ALA A 73 13.49 7.89 6.23
CA ALA A 73 12.35 8.49 6.91
C ALA A 73 11.18 8.63 5.93
N VAL A 74 10.06 8.01 6.28
CA VAL A 74 8.82 8.10 5.52
C VAL A 74 7.65 8.46 6.43
N LYS A 75 6.73 9.25 5.91
CA LYS A 75 5.52 9.70 6.58
C LYS A 75 4.32 8.89 6.11
N MET A 76 3.38 8.66 7.02
CA MET A 76 2.07 8.12 6.67
C MET A 76 1.26 9.10 5.80
N PRO A 77 0.41 8.60 4.89
CA PRO A 77 -0.41 9.47 4.04
C PRO A 77 -1.45 10.27 4.83
N GLU A 78 -2.03 9.65 5.86
CA GLU A 78 -3.21 10.17 6.55
C GLU A 78 -2.92 10.69 7.98
N CYS A 79 -1.67 10.65 8.44
CA CYS A 79 -1.30 11.15 9.76
C CYS A 79 0.15 11.67 9.78
N PRO A 80 0.52 12.50 10.77
CA PRO A 80 1.83 13.15 10.76
C PRO A 80 2.99 12.25 11.21
N HIS A 81 2.76 10.97 11.53
CA HIS A 81 3.80 10.09 12.07
C HIS A 81 4.81 9.66 11.01
N ILE A 82 6.08 9.65 11.41
CA ILE A 82 7.24 9.30 10.60
C ILE A 82 7.81 7.98 11.12
N PHE A 83 8.28 7.14 10.20
CA PHE A 83 8.86 5.83 10.48
C PHE A 83 9.99 5.51 9.51
N GLY A 84 10.86 4.57 9.90
CA GLY A 84 11.82 3.99 8.97
C GLY A 84 11.09 3.15 7.94
N LYS A 85 11.36 3.37 6.65
CA LYS A 85 10.68 2.72 5.52
C LYS A 85 10.62 1.21 5.66
N TYR A 86 11.76 0.57 5.95
CA TYR A 86 11.80 -0.87 6.20
C TYR A 86 10.83 -1.30 7.31
N CYS A 87 10.89 -0.64 8.47
CA CYS A 87 10.07 -0.99 9.64
C CYS A 87 8.57 -0.83 9.38
N ILE A 88 8.15 0.27 8.75
CA ILE A 88 6.72 0.49 8.49
C ILE A 88 6.20 -0.41 7.37
N VAL A 89 7.02 -0.73 6.36
CA VAL A 89 6.66 -1.71 5.33
C VAL A 89 6.45 -3.07 5.96
N GLN A 90 7.38 -3.53 6.80
CA GLN A 90 7.24 -4.81 7.51
C GLN A 90 5.99 -4.83 8.39
N TRP A 91 5.79 -3.80 9.22
CA TRP A 91 4.61 -3.69 10.09
C TRP A 91 3.31 -3.77 9.30
N LEU A 92 3.17 -2.97 8.24
CA LEU A 92 1.94 -2.96 7.45
C LEU A 92 1.77 -4.27 6.69
N ASN A 93 2.85 -4.95 6.28
CA ASN A 93 2.81 -6.22 5.56
C ASN A 93 2.36 -7.39 6.46
N GLU A 94 2.89 -7.49 7.68
CA GLU A 94 2.56 -8.55 8.65
C GLU A 94 1.14 -8.41 9.22
N ASN A 95 0.67 -7.17 9.43
CA ASN A 95 -0.63 -6.94 10.04
C ASN A 95 -1.78 -7.17 9.04
N ARG A 96 -2.73 -8.06 9.40
CA ARG A 96 -3.96 -8.30 8.60
C ARG A 96 -4.72 -7.02 8.31
N ILE A 97 -4.82 -6.13 9.30
CA ILE A 97 -5.41 -4.79 9.16
C ILE A 97 -4.28 -3.78 9.24
N PRO A 98 -3.89 -3.13 8.12
CA PRO A 98 -2.81 -2.16 8.11
C PRO A 98 -3.24 -0.89 8.87
N THR A 99 -2.51 -0.55 9.93
CA THR A 99 -2.76 0.63 10.79
C THR A 99 -1.46 1.32 11.16
N CYS A 100 -1.50 2.64 11.33
CA CYS A 100 -0.39 3.39 11.90
C CYS A 100 -0.03 2.87 13.32
N PRO A 101 1.24 2.52 13.61
CA PRO A 101 1.66 2.04 14.93
C PRO A 101 1.35 3.03 16.07
N MET A 102 1.40 4.34 15.79
CA MET A 102 1.29 5.38 16.81
C MET A 102 -0.16 5.77 17.12
N CYS A 103 -0.97 6.03 16.09
CA CYS A 103 -2.35 6.51 16.28
C CYS A 103 -3.42 5.51 15.88
N ARG A 104 -3.04 4.31 15.43
CA ARG A 104 -3.94 3.23 14.96
C ARG A 104 -4.87 3.63 13.82
N LYS A 105 -4.66 4.80 13.20
CA LYS A 105 -5.42 5.21 12.01
C LYS A 105 -5.23 4.15 10.92
N ARG A 106 -6.35 3.69 10.36
CA ARG A 106 -6.35 2.68 9.30
C ARG A 106 -5.68 3.21 8.06
N VAL A 107 -4.92 2.35 7.42
CA VAL A 107 -4.19 2.64 6.20
C VAL A 107 -4.92 1.94 5.07
N ILE A 108 -5.25 2.67 4.02
CA ILE A 108 -5.91 2.10 2.85
C ILE A 108 -4.82 1.67 1.87
N LEU A 109 -4.65 0.36 1.74
CA LEU A 109 -3.76 -0.24 0.73
C LEU A 109 -4.62 -0.63 -0.46
N VAL A 110 -4.24 -0.14 -1.63
CA VAL A 110 -4.82 -0.58 -2.90
C VAL A 110 -4.04 -1.82 -3.31
N MET A 111 -4.58 -2.99 -3.02
CA MET A 111 -4.03 -4.27 -3.48
C MET A 111 -4.78 -4.67 -4.75
N ASP A 112 -4.06 -5.15 -5.76
CA ASP A 112 -4.66 -5.73 -6.96
C ASP A 112 -5.40 -7.01 -6.56
N VAL A 113 -6.73 -6.90 -6.47
CA VAL A 113 -7.60 -8.05 -6.22
C VAL A 113 -7.96 -8.63 -7.58
N PRO A 114 -7.88 -9.96 -7.79
CA PRO A 114 -8.37 -10.56 -9.02
C PRO A 114 -9.85 -10.20 -9.16
N VAL A 115 -10.18 -9.52 -10.24
CA VAL A 115 -11.53 -9.11 -10.59
C VAL A 115 -11.89 -9.69 -11.95
N GLU A 116 -13.13 -10.15 -12.08
CA GLU A 116 -13.69 -10.49 -13.39
C GLU A 116 -14.71 -9.43 -13.81
N ARG A 117 -14.78 -9.21 -15.12
CA ARG A 117 -15.81 -8.36 -15.72
C ARG A 117 -17.13 -9.13 -15.71
N MET A 118 -18.13 -8.60 -15.00
CA MET A 118 -19.46 -9.18 -14.92
C MET A 118 -20.31 -8.90 -16.16
N ASP A 119 -20.19 -7.70 -16.75
CA ASP A 119 -21.01 -7.32 -17.91
C ASP A 119 -20.32 -6.31 -18.86
N ASP A 120 -20.95 -6.10 -20.01
CA ASP A 120 -20.55 -5.16 -21.06
C ASP A 120 -20.57 -3.70 -20.61
N ARG A 121 -21.27 -3.38 -19.51
CA ARG A 121 -21.37 -2.05 -18.90
C ARG A 121 -20.20 -1.69 -17.99
N GLY A 122 -19.21 -2.58 -17.84
CA GLY A 122 -17.99 -2.30 -17.08
C GLY A 122 -18.16 -2.51 -15.57
N LEU A 123 -19.08 -3.38 -15.16
CA LEU A 123 -19.18 -3.80 -13.77
C LEU A 123 -18.18 -4.94 -13.50
N TYR A 124 -17.37 -4.83 -12.45
CA TYR A 124 -16.40 -5.84 -12.04
C TYR A 124 -16.77 -6.44 -10.69
N ARG A 125 -16.56 -7.75 -10.51
CA ARG A 125 -16.64 -8.40 -9.20
C ARG A 125 -15.30 -8.95 -8.78
N VAL A 126 -15.05 -8.90 -7.48
CA VAL A 126 -13.91 -9.57 -6.85
C VAL A 126 -14.11 -11.08 -6.95
N ILE A 127 -13.14 -11.76 -7.53
CA ILE A 127 -13.10 -13.22 -7.59
C ILE A 127 -12.55 -13.69 -6.25
N ASP A 128 -13.45 -13.85 -5.30
CA ASP A 128 -13.33 -14.72 -4.13
C ASP A 128 -12.07 -14.52 -3.25
N TYR A 129 -12.07 -13.46 -2.44
CA TYR A 129 -11.22 -13.40 -1.25
C TYR A 129 -12.01 -14.03 -0.09
N HIS A 130 -11.92 -15.35 0.06
CA HIS A 130 -12.21 -15.98 1.34
C HIS A 130 -11.18 -15.47 2.36
N TYR A 131 -11.47 -14.33 2.99
CA TYR A 131 -11.01 -14.16 4.36
C TYR A 131 -11.81 -15.17 5.17
N SER A 132 -11.28 -16.37 5.35
CA SER A 132 -11.70 -17.23 6.44
C SER A 132 -11.60 -16.38 7.70
N GLN A 133 -12.74 -15.91 8.19
CA GLN A 133 -12.85 -15.41 9.55
C GLN A 133 -12.65 -16.64 10.44
N PRO A 134 -11.64 -16.70 11.32
CA PRO A 134 -11.73 -17.61 12.44
C PRO A 134 -12.87 -17.10 13.32
N ASP A 135 -13.77 -18.03 13.69
CA ASP A 135 -14.77 -17.86 14.77
C ASP A 135 -14.16 -17.26 16.04
#